data_AF-A0A1V3ZY33-F1
#
_entry.id   AF-A0A1V3ZY33-F1
#
_cell.length_a   1.000
_cell.length_b   1.000
_cell.length_c   1.000
_cell.angle_alpha   90.00
_cell.angle_beta   90.00
_cell.angle_gamma   90.00
#
_symmetry.space_group_name_H-M   'P 1'
#
loop_
_entity.id
_entity.type
_entity.pdbx_description
1 polymer ?
#
loop_
_entity_poly.entity_id
_entity_poly.type
_entity_poly.pdbx_seq_one_letter_code
_entity_poly.pdbx_strand_id
1 'polypeptide(L)'
;MACRFPGNAASPEEFWRLLSEGNDAVSDLPVERGWDLADLYDPDADRPGKSYTKRGSFLHGAAEFDAGLFGISPREAVAMDPQQRLLLETSWEVLERGDIDPSSLKGSNTGVFVGTNGQDYASLAPNTPAEFEGHLGTGTAASVLSGRVAYGFG
;
A
#
# COMPACT_ATOMS: atom_id res chain seq x y z
N MET A 1 10.13 12.23 -7.96
CA MET A 1 8.79 11.58 -7.87
C MET A 1 8.99 10.08 -7.75
N ALA A 2 8.10 9.39 -7.06
CA ALA A 2 8.01 7.93 -6.97
C ALA A 2 6.53 7.54 -6.92
N CYS A 3 6.16 6.35 -7.40
CA CYS A 3 4.76 5.93 -7.45
C CYS A 3 4.61 4.42 -7.62
N ARG A 4 3.42 3.92 -7.26
CA ARG A 4 2.98 2.56 -7.55
C ARG A 4 1.58 2.66 -8.17
N PHE A 5 1.44 2.20 -9.41
CA PHE A 5 0.18 2.18 -10.14
C PHE A 5 -0.11 0.80 -10.73
N PRO A 6 -1.39 0.48 -11.01
CA PRO A 6 -1.76 -0.74 -11.72
C PRO A 6 -1.06 -0.88 -13.08
N GLY A 7 -1.02 -2.11 -13.60
CA GLY A 7 -0.31 -2.40 -14.85
C GLY A 7 1.22 -2.47 -14.69
N ASN A 8 1.68 -2.76 -13.47
CA ASN A 8 3.11 -2.84 -13.09
C ASN A 8 3.89 -1.53 -13.31
N ALA A 9 3.21 -0.39 -13.20
CA ALA A 9 3.85 0.91 -13.24
C ALA A 9 4.41 1.25 -11.85
N ALA A 10 5.64 0.79 -11.57
CA ALA A 10 6.32 0.96 -10.28
C ALA A 10 7.25 2.19 -10.24
N SER A 11 7.30 2.97 -11.32
CA SER A 11 8.10 4.19 -11.46
C SER A 11 7.38 5.25 -12.29
N PRO A 12 7.75 6.55 -12.19
CA PRO A 12 7.20 7.60 -13.04
C PRO A 12 7.40 7.32 -14.54
N GLU A 13 8.52 6.71 -14.90
CA GLU A 13 8.84 6.34 -16.29
C GLU A 13 7.91 5.26 -16.83
N GLU A 14 7.66 4.21 -16.04
CA GLU A 14 6.74 3.14 -16.44
C GLU A 14 5.29 3.62 -16.49
N PHE A 15 4.91 4.50 -15.56
CA PHE A 15 3.60 5.13 -15.59
C PHE A 15 3.43 6.02 -16.84
N TRP A 16 4.46 6.79 -17.19
CA TRP A 16 4.44 7.58 -18.42
C TRP A 16 4.32 6.70 -19.66
N ARG A 17 5.05 5.58 -19.72
CA ARG A 17 4.93 4.61 -20.81
C ARG A 17 3.50 4.10 -20.94
N LEU A 18 2.88 3.65 -19.84
CA LEU A 18 1.49 3.18 -19.81
C LEU A 18 0.53 4.22 -20.42
N LEU A 19 0.67 5.49 -20.03
CA LEU A 19 -0.17 6.58 -20.52
C LEU A 19 0.10 6.90 -22.00
N SER A 20 1.37 7.01 -22.39
CA SER A 20 1.76 7.40 -23.74
C SER A 20 1.42 6.36 -24.80
N GLU A 21 1.40 5.07 -24.42
CA GLU A 21 1.01 3.96 -25.28
C GLU A 21 -0.51 3.70 -25.26
N GLY A 22 -1.25 4.33 -24.34
CA GLY A 22 -2.70 4.14 -24.20
C GLY A 22 -3.08 2.74 -23.70
N ASN A 23 -2.22 2.11 -22.89
CA ASN A 23 -2.44 0.75 -22.40
C ASN A 23 -3.49 0.71 -21.29
N ASP A 24 -4.36 -0.31 -21.32
CA ASP A 24 -5.34 -0.59 -20.28
C ASP A 24 -4.72 -1.44 -19.14
N ALA A 25 -4.82 -0.94 -17.91
CA ALA A 25 -4.32 -1.59 -16.70
C ALA A 25 -5.41 -2.38 -15.93
N VAL A 26 -6.60 -2.53 -16.51
CA VAL A 26 -7.68 -3.35 -15.93
C VAL A 26 -7.37 -4.83 -16.11
N SER A 27 -7.35 -5.56 -15.00
CA SER A 27 -7.16 -7.01 -14.93
C SER A 27 -8.36 -7.69 -14.28
N ASP A 28 -8.30 -9.02 -14.20
CA ASP A 28 -9.16 -9.77 -13.30
C ASP A 28 -8.77 -9.51 -11.83
N LEU A 29 -9.68 -9.82 -10.90
CA LEU A 29 -9.44 -9.74 -9.45
C LEU A 29 -8.21 -10.60 -9.05
N PRO A 30 -7.32 -10.12 -8.16
CA PRO A 30 -6.17 -10.90 -7.74
C PRO A 30 -6.56 -12.11 -6.90
N VAL A 31 -5.88 -13.24 -7.09
CA VAL A 31 -6.19 -14.53 -6.44
C VAL A 31 -5.48 -14.69 -5.10
N GLU A 32 -4.43 -13.90 -4.87
CA GLU A 32 -3.54 -13.96 -3.72
C GLU A 32 -4.00 -13.09 -2.53
N ARG A 33 -5.20 -12.50 -2.60
CA ARG A 33 -5.75 -11.60 -1.58
C ARG A 33 -6.62 -12.29 -0.52
N GLY A 34 -6.81 -13.61 -0.64
CA GLY A 34 -7.66 -14.39 0.26
C GLY A 34 -9.16 -14.18 0.06
N TRP A 35 -9.57 -13.59 -1.07
CA TRP A 35 -10.97 -13.39 -1.41
C TRP A 35 -11.60 -14.66 -1.97
N ASP A 36 -12.84 -14.96 -1.58
CA ASP A 36 -13.64 -16.00 -2.23
C ASP A 36 -14.21 -15.47 -3.56
N LEU A 37 -13.39 -15.50 -4.61
CA LEU A 37 -13.76 -14.99 -5.93
C LEU A 37 -14.90 -15.78 -6.59
N ALA A 38 -15.12 -17.03 -6.17
CA ALA A 38 -16.20 -17.87 -6.70
C ALA A 38 -17.55 -17.41 -6.14
N ASP A 39 -17.59 -17.09 -4.84
CA ASP A 39 -18.78 -16.55 -4.20
C ASP A 39 -18.98 -15.06 -4.52
N LEU A 40 -17.92 -14.27 -4.69
CA LEU A 40 -18.00 -12.81 -4.78
C LEU A 40 -18.80 -12.28 -5.99
N TYR A 41 -18.89 -13.02 -7.11
CA TYR A 41 -19.50 -12.50 -8.33
C TYR A 41 -20.96 -12.91 -8.53
N ASP A 42 -21.81 -11.94 -8.87
CA ASP A 42 -23.18 -12.16 -9.35
C ASP A 42 -23.52 -11.09 -10.41
N PRO A 43 -23.99 -11.46 -11.62
CA PRO A 43 -24.32 -10.48 -12.66
C PRO A 43 -25.49 -9.55 -12.30
N ASP A 44 -26.31 -9.89 -11.29
CA ASP A 44 -27.35 -9.00 -10.77
C ASP A 44 -26.75 -7.92 -9.86
N ALA A 45 -26.75 -6.67 -10.34
CA ALA A 45 -26.20 -5.53 -9.62
C ALA A 45 -26.96 -5.18 -8.33
N ASP A 46 -28.21 -5.64 -8.19
CA ASP A 46 -29.03 -5.41 -7.00
C ASP A 46 -28.80 -6.48 -5.92
N ARG A 47 -28.02 -7.54 -6.23
CA ARG A 47 -27.74 -8.64 -5.31
C ARG A 47 -26.84 -8.18 -4.16
N PRO A 48 -27.32 -8.19 -2.89
CA PRO A 48 -26.51 -7.72 -1.77
C PRO A 48 -25.29 -8.61 -1.50
N GLY A 49 -24.16 -7.98 -1.19
CA GLY A 49 -22.91 -8.67 -0.82
C GLY A 49 -22.15 -9.29 -2.00
N LYS A 50 -22.58 -9.01 -3.25
CA LYS A 50 -21.93 -9.49 -4.47
C LYS A 50 -21.37 -8.34 -5.28
N SER A 51 -20.41 -8.65 -6.16
CA SER A 51 -19.90 -7.75 -7.18
C SER A 51 -20.44 -8.18 -8.55
N TYR A 52 -20.97 -7.23 -9.31
CA TYR A 52 -21.39 -7.46 -10.70
C TYR A 52 -20.24 -7.37 -11.71
N THR A 53 -19.01 -7.08 -11.26
CA THR A 53 -17.81 -7.08 -12.09
C THR A 53 -16.73 -7.97 -11.48
N LYS A 54 -15.96 -8.64 -12.35
CA LYS A 54 -14.72 -9.37 -11.99
C LYS A 54 -13.46 -8.61 -12.36
N ARG A 55 -13.60 -7.36 -12.83
CA ARG A 55 -12.55 -6.56 -13.43
C ARG A 55 -12.30 -5.31 -12.61
N GLY A 56 -11.03 -4.97 -12.45
CA GLY A 56 -10.58 -3.77 -11.76
C GLY A 56 -9.09 -3.54 -11.99
N SER A 57 -8.53 -2.50 -11.38
CA SER A 57 -7.11 -2.19 -11.48
C SER A 57 -6.46 -2.38 -10.11
N PHE A 58 -5.41 -3.20 -10.04
CA PHE A 58 -4.79 -3.62 -8.79
C PHE A 58 -3.29 -3.41 -8.82
N LEU A 59 -2.70 -3.17 -7.65
CA LEU A 59 -1.26 -3.30 -7.47
C LEU A 59 -0.92 -4.78 -7.29
N HIS A 60 -0.12 -5.31 -8.21
CA HIS A 60 0.52 -6.62 -8.04
C HIS A 60 1.62 -6.49 -6.98
N GLY A 61 1.78 -7.51 -6.13
CA GLY A 61 2.81 -7.49 -5.09
C GLY A 61 2.55 -6.52 -3.93
N ALA A 62 1.34 -5.98 -3.74
CA ALA A 62 1.11 -5.01 -2.66
C ALA A 62 1.25 -5.58 -1.22
N ALA A 63 1.48 -6.89 -1.08
CA ALA A 63 1.82 -7.52 0.19
C ALA A 63 3.34 -7.54 0.45
N GLU A 64 4.16 -7.34 -0.59
CA GLU A 64 5.62 -7.31 -0.52
C GLU A 64 6.08 -6.04 0.22
N PHE A 65 7.11 -6.20 1.04
CA PHE A 65 7.69 -5.10 1.81
C PHE A 65 9.06 -5.49 2.39
N ASP A 66 10.07 -4.65 2.18
CA ASP A 66 11.36 -4.81 2.87
C ASP A 66 11.31 -4.21 4.28
N ALA A 67 10.81 -5.01 5.23
CA ALA A 67 10.73 -4.59 6.62
C ALA A 67 12.11 -4.30 7.24
N GLY A 68 13.16 -5.01 6.80
CA GLY A 68 14.51 -4.88 7.34
C GLY A 68 15.12 -3.52 7.04
N LEU A 69 14.90 -3.01 5.82
CA LEU A 69 15.34 -1.68 5.39
C LEU A 69 14.85 -0.57 6.34
N PHE A 70 13.61 -0.69 6.83
CA PHE A 70 12.98 0.30 7.70
C PHE A 70 13.08 -0.03 9.20
N GLY A 71 13.85 -1.06 9.58
CA GLY A 71 13.99 -1.47 10.98
C GLY A 71 12.69 -2.00 11.61
N ILE A 72 11.76 -2.48 10.78
CA ILE A 72 10.45 -2.98 11.21
C ILE A 72 10.53 -4.49 11.40
N SER A 73 9.99 -4.98 12.51
CA SER A 73 9.98 -6.43 12.78
C SER A 73 9.02 -7.16 11.82
N PRO A 74 9.28 -8.44 11.46
CA PRO A 74 8.35 -9.21 10.64
C PRO A 74 6.93 -9.27 11.21
N ARG A 75 6.80 -9.28 12.54
CA ARG A 75 5.50 -9.28 13.24
C ARG A 75 4.74 -7.98 12.99
N GLU A 76 5.42 -6.85 13.13
CA GLU A 76 4.81 -5.54 12.87
C GLU A 76 4.45 -5.38 11.40
N ALA A 77 5.33 -5.81 10.47
CA ALA A 77 5.10 -5.70 9.03
C ALA A 77 3.80 -6.38 8.56
N VAL A 78 3.45 -7.54 9.14
CA VAL A 78 2.20 -8.27 8.84
C VAL A 78 0.97 -7.46 9.29
N ALA A 79 1.07 -6.79 10.43
CA ALA A 79 -0.01 -5.98 11.01
C ALA A 79 -0.14 -4.59 10.36
N MET A 80 0.84 -4.15 9.55
CA MET A 80 0.80 -2.87 8.87
C MET A 80 -0.11 -2.92 7.64
N ASP A 81 -0.96 -1.91 7.51
CA ASP A 81 -1.70 -1.61 6.29
C ASP A 81 -0.71 -1.50 5.11
N PRO A 82 -0.95 -2.19 3.98
CA PRO A 82 -0.16 -2.04 2.75
C PRO A 82 0.09 -0.58 2.35
N GLN A 83 -0.84 0.34 2.63
CA GLN A 83 -0.65 1.77 2.37
C GLN A 83 0.54 2.36 3.14
N GLN A 84 0.74 1.98 4.40
CA GLN A 84 1.89 2.44 5.19
C GLN A 84 3.21 1.88 4.63
N ARG A 85 3.20 0.61 4.22
CA ARG A 85 4.37 -0.08 3.64
C ARG A 85 4.80 0.55 2.31
N LEU A 86 3.86 0.69 1.38
CA LEU A 86 4.10 1.32 0.08
C LEU A 86 4.53 2.79 0.22
N LEU A 87 3.97 3.51 1.19
CA LEU A 87 4.36 4.90 1.44
C LEU A 87 5.81 5.02 1.94
N LEU A 88 6.28 4.10 2.77
CA LEU A 88 7.69 4.07 3.20
C LEU A 88 8.63 3.83 2.02
N GLU A 89 8.35 2.83 1.19
CA GLU A 89 9.17 2.53 0.01
C GLU A 89 9.18 3.69 -0.99
N THR A 90 8.02 4.23 -1.34
CA THR A 90 7.93 5.36 -2.28
C THR A 90 8.54 6.65 -1.71
N SER A 91 8.53 6.83 -0.38
CA SER A 91 9.26 7.93 0.28
C SER A 91 10.77 7.73 0.19
N TRP A 92 11.29 6.51 0.35
CA TRP A 92 12.71 6.22 0.13
C TRP A 92 13.12 6.53 -1.31
N GLU A 93 12.36 6.01 -2.29
CA GLU A 93 12.64 6.17 -3.71
C GLU A 93 12.60 7.64 -4.16
N VAL A 94 11.69 8.45 -3.63
CA VAL A 94 11.62 9.86 -4.01
C VAL A 94 12.85 10.64 -3.52
N LEU A 95 13.42 10.24 -2.38
CA LEU A 95 14.66 10.82 -1.85
C LEU A 95 15.86 10.40 -2.69
N GLU A 96 16.00 9.10 -3.00
CA GLU A 96 17.08 8.61 -3.88
C GLU A 96 17.05 9.26 -5.25
N ARG A 97 15.85 9.34 -5.86
CA ARG A 97 15.68 10.00 -7.17
C ARG A 97 15.90 11.51 -7.12
N GLY A 98 15.79 12.10 -5.93
CA GLY A 98 16.11 13.49 -5.67
C GLY A 98 17.60 13.73 -5.37
N ASP A 99 18.43 12.69 -5.34
CA ASP A 99 19.83 12.73 -4.88
C ASP A 99 19.94 13.31 -3.45
N ILE A 100 18.97 12.95 -2.59
CA ILE A 100 18.90 13.37 -1.19
C ILE A 100 19.27 12.16 -0.33
N ASP A 101 20.37 12.27 0.42
CA ASP A 101 20.71 11.32 1.47
C ASP A 101 19.59 11.31 2.54
N PRO A 102 18.86 10.19 2.73
CA PRO A 102 17.77 10.14 3.71
C PRO A 102 18.21 10.49 5.12
N SER A 103 19.47 10.18 5.49
CA SER A 103 19.99 10.50 6.82
C SER A 103 20.17 12.01 7.07
N SER A 104 20.28 12.80 5.99
CA SER A 104 20.39 14.25 6.07
C SER A 104 19.09 14.94 6.51
N LEU A 105 17.95 14.25 6.42
CA LEU A 105 16.65 14.78 6.86
C LEU A 105 16.46 14.70 8.38
N LYS A 106 17.31 13.95 9.09
CA LYS A 106 17.20 13.77 10.52
C LYS A 106 17.35 15.07 11.30
N GLY A 107 16.30 15.42 12.05
CA GLY A 107 16.23 16.69 12.80
C GLY A 107 16.01 17.93 11.93
N SER A 108 15.70 17.78 10.65
CA SER A 108 15.32 18.87 9.77
C SER A 108 13.85 19.30 9.97
N ASN A 109 13.49 20.48 9.45
CA ASN A 109 12.10 20.95 9.44
C ASN A 109 11.29 20.41 8.24
N THR A 110 11.51 19.15 7.86
CA THR A 110 10.83 18.53 6.72
C THR A 110 9.42 18.08 7.14
N GLY A 111 8.40 18.58 6.45
CA GLY A 111 7.00 18.21 6.70
C GLY A 111 6.52 17.06 5.82
N VAL A 112 5.68 16.18 6.37
CA VAL A 112 5.05 15.07 5.65
C VAL A 112 3.53 15.29 5.61
N PHE A 113 2.97 15.33 4.41
CA PHE A 113 1.54 15.53 4.18
C PHE A 113 1.02 14.36 3.32
N VAL A 114 0.04 13.62 3.84
CA VAL A 114 -0.48 12.39 3.20
C VAL A 114 -2.00 12.44 3.15
N GLY A 115 -2.56 12.18 1.97
CA GLY A 115 -3.98 11.87 1.82
C GLY A 115 -4.20 10.36 1.79
N THR A 116 -5.17 9.87 2.56
CA THR A 116 -5.53 8.45 2.61
C THR A 116 -7.03 8.30 2.87
N ASN A 117 -7.58 7.19 2.43
CA ASN A 117 -8.92 6.72 2.77
C ASN A 117 -8.90 5.19 2.85
N GLY A 118 -9.98 4.59 3.37
CA GLY A 118 -10.10 3.13 3.50
C GLY A 118 -9.06 2.55 4.46
N GLN A 119 -9.43 2.35 5.73
CA GLN A 119 -8.56 1.69 6.73
C GLN A 119 -9.11 0.30 7.04
N ASP A 120 -9.51 -0.39 5.97
CA ASP A 120 -10.27 -1.63 6.05
C ASP A 120 -9.37 -2.83 6.36
N TYR A 121 -8.05 -2.66 6.25
CA TYR A 121 -7.08 -3.71 6.60
C TYR A 121 -7.23 -4.18 8.05
N ALA A 122 -7.56 -3.28 8.99
CA ALA A 122 -7.89 -3.65 10.37
C ALA A 122 -9.13 -4.55 10.48
N SER A 123 -10.12 -4.36 9.62
CA SER A 123 -11.34 -5.19 9.57
C SER A 123 -11.12 -6.53 8.87
N LEU A 124 -10.06 -6.64 8.08
CA LEU A 124 -9.57 -7.89 7.46
C LEU A 124 -8.56 -8.63 8.36
N ALA A 125 -8.16 -8.01 9.47
CA ALA A 125 -7.31 -8.58 10.50
C ALA A 125 -8.00 -9.40 11.64
N PRO A 126 -9.31 -9.78 11.66
CA PRO A 126 -9.90 -10.47 12.81
C PRO A 126 -9.42 -11.91 13.00
N ASN A 127 -8.60 -12.43 12.09
CA ASN A 127 -7.87 -13.70 12.26
C ASN A 127 -6.43 -13.50 12.72
N THR A 128 -6.01 -12.29 13.06
CA THR A 128 -4.66 -12.02 13.54
C THR A 128 -4.56 -12.50 14.99
N PRO A 129 -3.64 -13.42 15.32
CA PRO A 129 -3.51 -13.95 16.68
C PRO A 129 -3.34 -12.81 17.72
N ALA A 130 -3.79 -13.02 18.96
CA ALA A 130 -3.75 -11.99 20.02
C ALA A 130 -2.35 -11.35 20.22
N GLU A 131 -1.29 -12.04 19.82
CA GLU A 131 0.10 -11.56 19.83
C GLU A 131 0.39 -10.36 18.90
N PHE A 132 -0.54 -9.98 18.02
CA PHE A 132 -0.41 -8.84 17.10
C PHE A 132 -1.23 -7.60 17.51
N GLU A 133 -2.05 -7.69 18.58
CA GLU A 133 -2.96 -6.60 19.01
C GLU A 133 -2.26 -5.26 19.22
N GLY A 134 -1.04 -5.28 19.78
CA GLY A 134 -0.26 -4.07 20.03
C GLY A 134 0.22 -3.33 18.77
N HIS A 135 0.31 -4.03 17.63
CA HIS A 135 0.76 -3.45 16.36
C HIS A 135 -0.39 -3.04 15.45
N LEU A 136 -1.60 -3.58 15.64
CA LEU A 136 -2.77 -3.24 14.81
C LEU A 136 -3.15 -1.76 14.94
N GLY A 137 -3.09 -1.21 16.15
CA GLY A 137 -3.45 0.19 16.40
C GLY A 137 -2.62 1.18 15.58
N THR A 138 -1.29 1.02 15.56
CA THR A 138 -0.41 1.88 14.74
C THR A 138 -0.32 1.41 13.30
N GLY A 139 -0.52 0.12 13.03
CA GLY A 139 -0.44 -0.47 11.71
C GLY A 139 -1.53 -0.02 10.75
N THR A 140 -2.70 0.42 11.24
CA THR A 140 -3.85 0.75 10.38
C THR A 140 -4.46 2.12 10.67
N ALA A 141 -3.85 2.94 11.52
CA ALA A 141 -4.34 4.28 11.80
C ALA A 141 -3.93 5.26 10.68
N ALA A 142 -4.90 6.00 10.17
CA ALA A 142 -4.67 6.98 9.10
C ALA A 142 -3.62 8.05 9.46
N SER A 143 -3.62 8.51 10.71
CA SER A 143 -2.65 9.48 11.23
C SER A 143 -1.21 8.94 11.28
N VAL A 144 -1.04 7.62 11.32
CA VAL A 144 0.28 6.98 11.38
C VAL A 144 0.95 6.92 10.01
N LEU A 145 0.23 7.07 8.89
CA LEU A 145 0.87 7.10 7.57
C LEU A 145 1.93 8.21 7.48
N SER A 146 1.55 9.46 7.76
CA SER A 146 2.51 10.57 7.75
C SER A 146 3.50 10.49 8.91
N GLY A 147 3.03 10.10 10.09
CA GLY A 147 3.87 9.97 11.29
C GLY A 147 4.98 8.93 11.14
N ARG A 148 4.71 7.81 10.47
CA ARG A 148 5.69 6.73 10.26
C ARG A 148 6.76 7.12 9.26
N VAL A 149 6.41 7.86 8.21
CA VAL A 149 7.42 8.45 7.29
C VAL A 149 8.28 9.46 8.05
N ALA A 150 7.67 10.39 8.79
CA ALA A 150 8.43 11.36 9.58
C ALA A 150 9.37 10.66 10.58
N TYR A 151 8.88 9.66 11.31
CA TYR A 151 9.66 8.87 12.26
C TYR A 151 10.79 8.08 11.60
N GLY A 152 10.57 7.50 10.41
CA GLY A 152 11.55 6.68 9.71
C GLY A 152 12.71 7.47 9.12
N PHE A 153 12.45 8.69 8.63
CA PHE A 153 13.44 9.49 7.90
C PHE A 153 14.04 10.64 8.70
N GLY A 154 13.56 10.94 9.91
CA GLY A 154 14.25 11.96 10.72
C GLY A 154 13.67 12.30 12.07
#